data_AF-A0A076H281-F1
#
_entry.id   AF-A0A076H281-F1
#
_cell.length_a   1.000
_cell.length_b   1.000
_cell.length_c   1.000
_cell.angle_alpha   90.00
_cell.angle_beta   90.00
_cell.angle_gamma   90.00
#
_symmetry.space_group_name_H-M   'P 1'
#
loop_
_entity.id
_entity.type
_entity.pdbx_description
1 polymer ?
#
loop_
_entity_poly.entity_id
_entity_poly.type
_entity_poly.pdbx_seq_one_letter_code
_entity_poly.pdbx_strand_id
1 'polypeptide(L)' 'MIDEPGSPDCRLVIEAKRSLEDVLRVLDGLPHTDHIRRQLLSVYNQLEGMHDLKRAGGAGVSFRSSDWCSKTTDVPAG' A
#
# COMPACT_ATOMS: atom_id res chain seq x y z
N MET A 1 -1.77 -21.18 -13.84
CA MET A 1 -1.11 -22.10 -12.91
C MET A 1 -0.63 -21.24 -11.75
N ILE A 2 -1.38 -21.25 -10.64
CA ILE A 2 -1.01 -20.78 -9.29
C ILE A 2 -0.36 -19.38 -9.26
N ASP A 3 -1.17 -18.32 -9.19
CA ASP A 3 -0.77 -17.07 -8.53
C ASP A 3 -0.26 -17.46 -7.15
N GLU A 4 1.06 -17.46 -6.95
CA GLU A 4 1.66 -17.96 -5.73
C GLU A 4 1.13 -17.15 -4.53
N PRO A 5 0.30 -17.73 -3.65
CA PRO A 5 -0.25 -17.05 -2.49
C PRO A 5 0.84 -17.01 -1.41
N GLY A 6 1.95 -16.32 -1.69
CA GLY A 6 3.21 -16.70 -1.07
C GLY A 6 4.24 -15.61 -0.84
N SER A 7 4.19 -14.47 -1.53
CA SER A 7 5.13 -13.40 -1.20
C SER A 7 4.79 -12.86 0.20
N PRO A 8 5.71 -12.91 1.18
CA PRO A 8 5.45 -12.43 2.54
C PRO A 8 5.00 -10.96 2.55
N ASP A 9 5.43 -10.17 1.57
CA ASP A 9 5.00 -8.78 1.43
C ASP A 9 3.50 -8.67 1.11
N CYS A 10 2.92 -9.54 0.27
CA CYS A 10 1.48 -9.50 -0.02
C CYS A 10 0.67 -9.81 1.25
N ARG A 11 1.16 -10.72 2.09
CA ARG A 11 0.52 -11.01 3.39
C ARG A 11 0.55 -9.80 4.32
N LEU A 12 1.67 -9.07 4.37
CA LEU A 12 1.77 -7.85 5.17
C LEU A 12 0.78 -6.77 4.71
N VAL A 13 0.60 -6.60 3.39
CA VAL A 13 -0.36 -5.64 2.85
C VAL A 13 -1.79 -6.04 3.18
N ILE A 14 -2.12 -7.33 3.06
CA ILE A 14 -3.44 -7.86 3.41
C ILE A 14 -3.75 -7.63 4.90
N GLU A 15 -2.80 -7.91 5.78
CA GLU A 15 -2.96 -7.67 7.22
C GLU A 15 -3.10 -6.17 7.53
N ALA A 16 -2.30 -5.31 6.90
CA ALA A 16 -2.41 -3.86 7.06
C ALA A 16 -3.78 -3.33 6.60
N LYS A 17 -4.30 -3.82 5.47
CA LYS A 17 -5.64 -3.47 4.97
C LYS A 17 -6.75 -3.90 5.94
N ARG A 18 -6.67 -5.13 6.49
CA ARG A 18 -7.62 -5.61 7.51
C ARG A 18 -7.61 -4.75 8.76
N SER A 19 -6.43 -4.37 9.25
CA SER A 19 -6.32 -3.47 10.40
C SER A 19 -6.94 -2.11 10.14
N LEU A 20 -6.77 -1.55 8.94
CA LEU A 20 -7.41 -0.29 8.55
C LEU A 20 -8.94 -0.41 8.48
N GLU A 21 -9.47 -1.53 7.98
CA GLU A 21 -10.92 -1.78 7.95
C GLU A 21 -11.52 -1.82 9.36
N ASP A 22 -10.83 -2.43 10.33
CA ASP A 22 -11.26 -2.46 11.73
C ASP A 22 -11.25 -1.05 12.35
N VAL A 23 -10.19 -0.27 12.12
CA VAL A 23 -10.13 1.13 12.60
C VAL A 23 -11.23 1.97 11.95
N LEU A 24 -11.47 1.83 10.65
CA LEU A 24 -12.55 2.54 9.94
C LEU A 24 -13.93 2.22 10.52
N ARG A 25 -14.19 0.96 10.92
CA ARG A 25 -15.44 0.58 11.60
C ARG A 25 -15.57 1.22 12.98
N VAL A 26 -14.49 1.29 13.75
CA VAL A 26 -14.50 1.98 15.06
C VAL A 26 -14.78 3.46 14.88
N LEU A 27 -14.19 4.10 13.87
CA LEU A 27 -14.39 5.52 13.58
C LEU A 27 -15.77 5.85 13.03
N ASP A 28 -16.45 4.91 12.36
CA ASP A 28 -17.82 5.13 11.87
C ASP A 28 -18.81 5.44 13.03
N GLY A 29 -18.56 4.90 14.22
CA GLY A 29 -19.35 5.20 15.43
C GLY A 29 -18.96 6.48 16.17
N LEU A 30 -17.93 7.21 15.73
CA LEU A 30 -17.39 8.38 16.42
C LEU A 30 -17.73 9.68 15.67
N PRO A 31 -18.45 10.63 16.28
CA PRO A 31 -18.75 11.91 15.64
C PRO A 31 -17.48 12.72 15.39
N HIS A 32 -17.49 13.55 14.35
CA HIS A 32 -16.39 14.43 13.93
C HIS A 32 -15.11 13.74 13.43
N THR A 33 -15.14 12.43 13.14
CA THR A 33 -13.98 11.69 12.64
C THR A 33 -13.94 11.52 11.11
N ASP A 34 -14.85 12.15 10.37
CA ASP A 34 -14.95 12.02 8.90
C ASP A 34 -13.67 12.35 8.13
N HIS A 35 -12.90 13.31 8.65
CA HIS A 35 -11.61 13.69 8.06
C HIS A 35 -10.56 12.59 8.25
N ILE A 36 -10.53 11.98 9.44
CA ILE A 36 -9.64 10.85 9.78
C ILE A 36 -10.00 9.63 8.94
N ARG A 37 -11.31 9.32 8.82
CA ARG A 37 -11.79 8.23 7.94
C ARG A 37 -11.34 8.41 6.50
N ARG A 38 -11.47 9.63 5.96
CA ARG A 38 -11.00 9.94 4.59
C ARG A 38 -9.49 9.75 4.43
N GLN A 39 -8.69 10.14 5.42
CA GLN A 39 -7.25 9.90 5.41
C GLN A 39 -6.91 8.41 5.43
N LEU A 40 -7.56 7.63 6.30
CA LEU A 40 -7.34 6.17 6.36
C LEU A 40 -7.80 5.44 5.10
N LEU A 41 -8.91 5.87 4.48
CA LEU A 41 -9.33 5.39 3.16
C LEU A 41 -8.29 5.69 2.07
N SER A 42 -7.66 6.87 2.11
CA SER A 42 -6.58 7.20 1.19
C SER A 42 -5.39 6.24 1.37
N VAL A 43 -4.99 5.96 2.62
CA VAL A 43 -3.92 5.00 2.92
C VAL A 43 -4.30 3.59 2.46
N TYR A 44 -5.54 3.16 2.70
CA TYR A 44 -6.04 1.87 2.22
C TYR A 44 -5.91 1.73 0.70
N ASN A 45 -6.34 2.74 -0.05
CA ASN A 45 -6.27 2.74 -1.51
C ASN A 45 -4.83 2.76 -2.02
N GLN A 46 -3.92 3.45 -1.32
CA GLN A 46 -2.48 3.42 -1.65
C GLN A 46 -1.91 2.01 -1.46
N LEU A 47 -2.23 1.34 -0.36
CA LEU A 47 -1.83 -0.05 -0.11
C LEU A 47 -2.39 -1.02 -1.15
N GLU A 48 -3.65 -0.83 -1.57
CA GLU A 48 -4.26 -1.61 -2.65
C GLU A 48 -3.56 -1.40 -3.99
N GLY A 49 -3.28 -0.15 -4.37
CA GLY A 49 -2.53 0.17 -5.59
C GLY A 49 -1.14 -0.46 -5.59
N MET A 50 -0.43 -0.46 -4.45
CA MET A 50 0.87 -1.14 -4.32
C MET A 50 0.75 -2.67 -4.46
N HIS A 51 -0.31 -3.26 -3.92
CA HIS A 51 -0.58 -4.70 -4.06
C HIS A 51 -0.88 -5.08 -5.51
N ASP A 52 -1.68 -4.29 -6.21
CA ASP A 52 -2.02 -4.51 -7.61
C ASP A 52 -0.82 -4.35 -8.53
N LEU A 53 0.06 -3.37 -8.28
CA LEU A 53 1.33 -3.21 -9.00
C LEU A 53 2.25 -4.43 -8.82
N LYS A 54 2.30 -5.00 -7.61
CA LYS A 54 3.07 -6.22 -7.35
C LYS A 54 2.46 -7.43 -8.06
N ARG A 55 1.12 -7.52 -8.09
CA ARG A 55 0.38 -8.58 -8.79
C ARG A 55 0.55 -8.51 -10.30
N ALA A 56 0.61 -7.31 -10.86
CA ALA A 56 0.80 -7.06 -12.29
C ALA A 56 2.21 -7.41 -12.81
N GLY A 57 3.10 -7.95 -11.97
CA GLY A 57 4.45 -8.39 -12.36
C GLY A 57 5.53 -7.32 -12.16
N GLY A 58 5.25 -6.25 -11.40
CA GLY A 58 6.24 -5.28 -10.99
C GLY A 58 7.24 -5.88 -9.99
N ALA A 59 8.29 -6.55 -10.49
CA ALA A 59 9.32 -7.25 -9.71
C ALA A 59 10.17 -6.35 -8.77
N GLY A 60 9.85 -5.05 -8.65
CA GLY A 60 10.64 -4.07 -7.89
C GLY A 60 9.99 -3.54 -6.61
N VAL A 61 8.73 -3.87 -6.29
CA VAL A 61 8.05 -3.33 -5.10
C VAL A 61 8.32 -4.22 -3.89
N SER A 62 9.45 -3.97 -3.22
CA SER A 62 9.78 -4.53 -1.91
C SER A 62 9.22 -3.63 -0.82
N PHE A 63 8.35 -4.14 0.05
CA PHE A 63 7.83 -3.38 1.19
C PHE A 63 8.86 -3.23 2.32
N ARG A 64 9.99 -3.95 2.21
CA ARG A 64 11.08 -3.95 3.17
C ARG A 64 12.26 -3.07 2.76
N SER A 65 12.31 -2.67 1.48
CA SER A 65 13.31 -1.74 0.97
C SER A 65 12.72 -0.34 0.95
N SER A 66 13.35 0.57 1.68
CA SER A 66 13.16 2.01 1.50
C SER A 66 13.79 2.54 0.20
N ASP A 67 14.24 1.65 -0.70
CA ASP A 67 14.77 1.95 -2.02
C ASP A 67 13.64 2.38 -2.96
N TRP A 68 12.93 3.44 -2.58
CA TRP A 68 12.28 4.33 -3.52
C TRP A 68 13.40 5.04 -4.29
N CYS A 69 14.05 4.32 -5.21
CA CYS A 69 15.02 4.93 -6.11
C CYS A 69 14.22 5.75 -7.13
N SER A 70 13.93 7.00 -6.78
CA SER A 70 13.69 8.04 -7.78
C SER A 70 14.93 8.05 -8.65
N LYS A 71 14.91 7.32 -9.78
CA LYS A 71 15.85 7.57 -10.87
C LYS A 71 15.52 8.97 -11.39
N THR A 72 16.01 10.00 -10.71
CA THR A 72 16.41 11.23 -11.35
C THR A 72 17.44 10.79 -12.37
N THR A 73 17.02 10.77 -13.64
CA THR A 73 17.93 10.72 -14.77
C THR A 73 18.78 11.98 -14.66
N ASP A 74 19.96 11.85 -14.07
CA ASP A 74 21.00 12.85 -14.16
C ASP A 74 21.33 12.99 -15.65
N VAL A 75 20.87 14.09 -16.25
CA VAL A 75 21.24 14.47 -17.61
C VAL A 75 22.65 15.03 -17.50
N PRO A 76 23.66 14.43 -18.16
CA PRO A 76 25.02 14.92 -18.07
C PRO A 76 25.09 16.32 -18.67
N ALA A 77 25.53 17.29 -17.87
CA ALA A 77 25.90 18.61 -18.36
C ALA A 77 27.09 18.46 -19.33
N GLY A 78 26.92 19.00 -20.53
CA GLY A 78 27.96 19.05 -21.57
C GLY A 78 29.08 20.03 -21.27
#